data_AF-A0A352XBF4-F1
#
_entry.id   AF-A0A352XBF4-F1
#
_cell.length_a   1.000
_cell.length_b   1.000
_cell.length_c   1.000
_cell.angle_alpha   90.00
_cell.angle_beta   90.00
_cell.angle_gamma   90.00
#
_symmetry.space_group_name_H-M   'P 1'
#
loop_
_entity.id
_entity.type
_entity.pdbx_description
1 polymer ?
#
loop_
_entity_poly.entity_id
_entity_poly.type
_entity_poly.pdbx_seq_one_letter_code
_entity_poly.pdbx_strand_id
1 'polypeptide(L)' 'IEAKEILRIRHQLNSIYAKNTGQPLAKIEKDMDRDFFMSAEEAKEYGLIDRVIEER' A
#
# COMPACT_ATOMS: atom_id res chain seq x y z
N ILE A 1 1.58 -23.53 -12.31
CA ILE A 1 1.25 -23.53 -10.86
C ILE A 1 1.78 -22.25 -10.22
N GLU A 2 3.03 -21.92 -10.45
CA GLU A 2 3.72 -20.69 -9.99
C GLU A 2 2.96 -19.39 -10.26
N ALA A 3 2.41 -19.18 -11.46
CA ALA A 3 1.64 -17.97 -11.79
C ALA A 3 0.39 -17.76 -10.90
N LYS A 4 -0.29 -18.84 -10.47
CA LYS A 4 -1.45 -18.73 -9.56
C LYS A 4 -1.02 -18.33 -8.15
N GLU A 5 0.14 -18.80 -7.74
CA GLU A 5 0.68 -18.51 -6.40
C GLU A 5 1.16 -17.06 -6.30
N ILE A 6 1.78 -16.54 -7.35
CA ILE A 6 2.15 -15.12 -7.45
C ILE A 6 0.92 -14.22 -7.32
N LEU A 7 -0.18 -14.55 -8.02
CA LEU A 7 -1.42 -13.79 -7.92
C LEU A 7 -2.05 -13.89 -6.53
N ARG A 8 -2.00 -15.07 -5.89
CA ARG A 8 -2.47 -15.28 -4.52
C ARG A 8 -1.71 -14.40 -3.53
N ILE A 9 -0.38 -14.39 -3.61
CA ILE A 9 0.48 -13.58 -2.74
C ILE A 9 0.22 -12.09 -2.97
N ARG A 10 0.14 -11.64 -4.22
CA ARG A 10 -0.16 -10.23 -4.55
C ARG A 10 -1.50 -9.80 -3.95
N HIS A 11 -2.55 -10.60 -4.12
CA HIS A 11 -3.86 -10.29 -3.55
C HIS A 11 -3.85 -10.24 -2.01
N GLN A 12 -3.09 -11.14 -1.36
CA GLN A 12 -2.92 -11.11 0.09
C GLN A 12 -2.23 -9.84 0.57
N LEU A 13 -1.15 -9.43 -0.10
CA LEU A 13 -0.46 -8.17 0.21
C LEU A 13 -1.41 -6.98 0.06
N ASN A 14 -2.10 -6.87 -1.08
CA ASN A 14 -3.02 -5.77 -1.34
C ASN A 14 -4.15 -5.69 -0.30
N SER A 15 -4.64 -6.84 0.16
CA SER A 15 -5.67 -6.92 1.21
C SER A 15 -5.16 -6.42 2.57
N ILE A 16 -3.91 -6.74 2.91
CA ILE A 16 -3.26 -6.25 4.15
C ILE A 16 -3.11 -4.72 4.09
N TYR A 17 -2.61 -4.20 2.96
CA TYR A 17 -2.48 -2.76 2.76
C TYR A 17 -3.83 -2.05 2.87
N ALA A 18 -4.87 -2.54 2.18
CA ALA A 18 -6.21 -1.95 2.22
C ALA A 18 -6.76 -1.89 3.66
N LYS A 19 -6.62 -2.98 4.42
CA LYS A 19 -7.07 -3.06 5.82
C LYS A 19 -6.36 -2.05 6.73
N ASN A 20 -5.05 -1.92 6.59
CA ASN A 20 -4.24 -1.10 7.51
C ASN A 20 -4.28 0.39 7.15
N THR A 21 -4.38 0.72 5.86
CA THR A 21 -4.42 2.11 5.37
C THR A 21 -5.84 2.68 5.31
N GLY A 22 -6.87 1.83 5.38
CA GLY A 22 -8.27 2.21 5.16
C GLY A 22 -8.60 2.53 3.69
N GLN A 23 -7.66 2.31 2.77
CA GLN A 23 -7.87 2.55 1.34
C GLN A 23 -8.67 1.40 0.70
N PRO A 24 -9.49 1.69 -0.33
CA PRO A 24 -10.15 0.65 -1.11
C PRO A 24 -9.14 -0.30 -1.78
N LEU A 25 -9.44 -1.60 -1.79
CA LEU A 25 -8.58 -2.63 -2.42
C LEU A 25 -8.23 -2.28 -3.89
N ALA A 26 -9.20 -1.79 -4.66
CA ALA A 26 -8.98 -1.41 -6.06
C ALA A 26 -7.97 -0.26 -6.23
N LYS A 27 -7.87 0.63 -5.24
CA LYS A 27 -6.86 1.70 -5.23
C LYS A 27 -5.48 1.13 -4.95
N ILE A 28 -5.36 0.30 -3.91
CA ILE A 28 -4.11 -0.42 -3.60
C ILE A 28 -3.62 -1.24 -4.79
N GLU A 29 -4.51 -1.99 -5.46
CA GLU A 29 -4.18 -2.79 -6.64
C GLU A 29 -3.59 -1.95 -7.77
N LYS A 30 -4.15 -0.76 -8.01
CA LYS A 30 -3.65 0.18 -9.02
C LYS A 30 -2.31 0.79 -8.62
N ASP A 31 -2.19 1.21 -7.37
CA ASP A 31 -0.99 1.88 -6.85
C ASP A 31 0.19 0.90 -6.71
N MET A 32 -0.07 -0.41 -6.51
CA MET A 32 0.94 -1.46 -6.42
C MET A 32 1.26 -2.14 -7.76
N ASP A 33 0.62 -1.73 -8.86
CA ASP A 33 0.95 -2.25 -10.21
C ASP A 33 2.32 -1.77 -10.69
N ARG A 34 2.78 -0.62 -10.16
CA ARG A 34 4.10 -0.04 -10.40
C ARG A 34 4.68 0.51 -9.09
N ASP A 35 5.97 0.82 -9.11
CA ASP A 35 6.59 1.52 -8.00
C ASP A 35 5.93 2.89 -7.81
N PHE A 36 5.25 3.06 -6.68
CA PHE A 36 4.58 4.29 -6.30
C PHE A 36 5.30 4.89 -5.09
N PHE A 37 6.17 5.86 -5.37
CA PHE A 37 6.90 6.60 -4.35
C PHE A 37 6.01 7.72 -3.81
N MET A 38 6.08 7.93 -2.50
CA MET A 38 5.34 8.97 -1.78
C MET A 38 6.30 9.78 -0.92
N SER A 39 6.02 11.06 -0.74
CA SER A 39 6.60 11.87 0.33
C SER A 39 6.12 11.37 1.71
N ALA A 40 6.74 11.86 2.79
CA ALA A 40 6.32 11.53 4.13
C ALA A 40 4.88 11.99 4.42
N GLU A 41 4.51 13.17 3.91
CA GLU A 41 3.17 13.74 3.99
C GLU A 41 2.16 12.90 3.20
N GLU A 42 2.49 12.54 1.96
CA GLU A 42 1.66 11.68 1.13
C GLU A 42 1.45 10.31 1.77
N ALA A 43 2.50 9.70 2.35
CA ALA A 43 2.39 8.44 3.06
C ALA A 43 1.47 8.53 4.30
N LYS A 44 1.50 9.68 5.00
CA LYS A 44 0.62 9.94 6.13
C LYS A 44 -0.84 10.09 5.68
N GLU A 45 -1.10 10.87 4.64
CA GLU A 45 -2.44 11.04 4.07
C GLU A 45 -2.99 9.73 3.48
N TYR A 46 -2.10 8.90 2.93
CA TYR A 46 -2.45 7.57 2.44
C TYR A 46 -2.86 6.62 3.57
N GLY A 47 -2.43 6.89 4.82
CA GLY A 47 -2.66 6.03 5.98
C GLY A 47 -1.58 4.96 6.17
N LEU A 48 -0.40 5.12 5.55
CA LEU A 48 0.75 4.23 5.74
C LEU A 48 1.49 4.52 7.05
N ILE A 49 1.49 5.78 7.49
CA ILE A 49 2.15 6.23 8.73
C ILE A 49 1.25 7.21 9.48
N ASP A 50 1.37 7.26 10.81
CA ASP A 50 0.53 8.14 11.63
C ASP A 50 1.02 9.59 11.64
N ARG A 51 2.34 9.80 11.69
CA ARG A 51 2.98 11.11 11.87
C ARG A 51 4.36 11.16 11.22
N VAL A 52 4.70 12.32 10.68
CA VAL A 52 6.07 12.67 10.25
C VAL A 52 6.75 13.37 11.42
N ILE A 53 7.95 12.92 11.78
CA ILE A 53 8.76 13.54 12.85
C ILE A 53 9.73 14.51 12.19
N GLU A 54 9.65 15.78 12.58
CA GLU A 54 10.62 16.80 12.19
C GLU A 54 11.50 17.12 13.40
N GLU A 55 12.81 16.92 13.25
CA GLU A 55 13.81 17.42 14.20
C GLU A 55 14.19 18.85 13.77
N ARG A 56 14.05 19.81 14.69
CA ARG A 56 14.55 21.17 14.51
C ARG A 56 15.91 21.33 15.18
#